data_AF-A0A4R1XXR2-F1
#
_entry.id   AF-A0A4R1XXR2-F1
#
_cell.length_a   1.000
_cell.length_b   1.000
_cell.length_c   1.000
_cell.angle_alpha   90.00
_cell.angle_beta   90.00
_cell.angle_gamma   90.00
#
_symmetry.space_group_name_H-M   'P 1'
#
loop_
_entity.id
_entity.type
_entity.pdbx_description
1 polymer ?
#
loop_
_entity_poly.entity_id
_entity_poly.type
_entity_poly.pdbx_seq_one_letter_code
_entity_poly.pdbx_strand_id
1 'polypeptide(L)'
;MTQGAMLNEWYPVALFSQLSKSAYKTALMGEPIEVSIAADGNAKVTSHTGRELPVRVRYGHVWSSLGAPQKELFAIPEADQPGRRFVDVGVVRVRCSPLRAVENFLDIAHFPFVHTDILGAEPHTEVQNYKVEIRDVEDEVWATQVKFYQPQAAKSASGGITTEYMYRVPAPTCSVLYKTCPPRPSEWDVITLFVQPLAEDLCDVWPWMALFDDDTSMTDLIHFQQTIFLQDRSILENQIPRLLPLDPGMEIPTRADLTSVAYRRWLKRHNYTYGAQLVAQ
;
A
#
# COMPACT_ATOMS: atom_id res chain seq x y z
N MET A 1 18.50 17.54 1.11
CA MET A 1 17.13 17.38 0.60
C MET A 1 16.21 17.15 1.79
N THR A 2 15.08 17.85 1.84
CA THR A 2 14.17 17.93 2.98
C THR A 2 13.43 16.61 3.23
N GLN A 3 14.06 15.70 3.98
CA GLN A 3 13.39 14.51 4.54
C GLN A 3 12.20 14.87 5.45
N GLY A 4 12.11 16.13 5.89
CA GLY A 4 11.25 16.59 6.98
C GLY A 4 9.75 16.29 6.87
N ALA A 5 9.15 16.37 5.67
CA ALA A 5 7.71 16.15 5.55
C ALA A 5 7.34 14.69 5.86
N MET A 6 8.05 13.75 5.26
CA MET A 6 7.83 12.32 5.48
C MET A 6 8.22 11.87 6.89
N LEU A 7 9.16 12.53 7.57
CA LEU A 7 9.48 12.18 8.97
C LEU A 7 8.28 12.31 9.91
N ASN A 8 7.31 13.16 9.59
CA ASN A 8 6.10 13.40 10.40
C ASN A 8 4.90 12.55 9.94
N GLU A 9 5.09 11.55 9.08
CA GLU A 9 4.01 10.65 8.68
C GLU A 9 4.03 9.35 9.50
N TRP A 10 2.93 8.61 9.44
CA TRP A 10 2.78 7.30 10.07
C TRP A 10 3.22 6.18 9.12
N TYR A 11 4.05 5.27 9.61
CA TYR A 11 4.54 4.11 8.87
C TYR A 11 4.30 2.81 9.64
N PRO A 12 3.90 1.71 8.97
CA PRO A 12 3.89 0.41 9.61
C PRO A 12 5.34 0.01 9.95
N VAL A 13 5.56 -0.57 11.12
CA VAL A 13 6.90 -1.02 11.56
C VAL A 13 6.92 -2.46 12.06
N ALA A 14 5.75 -3.04 12.36
CA ALA A 14 5.60 -4.44 12.72
C ALA A 14 4.12 -4.86 12.64
N LEU A 15 3.87 -6.17 12.57
CA LEU A 15 2.58 -6.74 12.95
C LEU A 15 2.49 -6.84 14.47
N PHE A 16 1.40 -6.34 15.05
CA PHE A 16 1.21 -6.38 16.51
C PHE A 16 1.14 -7.82 17.03
N SER A 17 0.52 -8.72 16.26
CA SER A 17 0.40 -10.15 16.56
C SER A 17 1.75 -10.90 16.59
N GLN A 18 2.79 -10.35 15.97
CA GLN A 18 4.13 -10.96 15.92
C GLN A 18 5.06 -10.44 17.02
N LEU A 19 4.62 -9.43 17.79
CA LEU A 19 5.40 -8.93 18.90
C LEU A 19 5.41 -9.96 20.04
N SER A 20 6.61 -10.21 20.55
CA SER A 20 6.86 -11.12 21.67
C SER A 20 7.49 -10.35 22.83
N LYS A 21 7.90 -11.06 23.89
CA LYS A 21 8.66 -10.45 25.00
C LYS A 21 10.02 -9.89 24.56
N SER A 22 10.60 -10.41 23.47
CA SER A 22 11.84 -9.86 22.91
C SER A 22 11.53 -8.75 21.89
N ALA A 23 12.33 -7.69 21.92
CA ALA A 23 12.22 -6.60 20.97
C ALA A 23 12.47 -7.08 19.53
N TYR A 24 11.56 -6.68 18.63
CA TYR A 24 11.70 -6.82 17.19
C TYR A 24 12.54 -5.65 16.66
N LYS A 25 13.66 -5.94 15.99
CA LYS A 25 14.56 -4.92 15.45
C LYS A 25 14.29 -4.72 13.97
N THR A 26 14.12 -3.46 13.56
CA THR A 26 13.93 -3.07 12.16
C THR A 26 14.52 -1.67 11.92
N ALA A 27 14.19 -1.03 10.80
CA ALA A 27 14.59 0.34 10.50
C ALA A 27 13.43 1.14 9.90
N LEU A 28 13.48 2.46 10.02
CA LEU A 28 12.57 3.37 9.33
C LEU A 28 13.41 4.48 8.72
N MET A 29 13.33 4.65 7.39
CA MET A 29 14.13 5.62 6.62
C MET A 29 15.64 5.59 6.91
N GLY A 30 16.19 4.42 7.18
CA GLY A 30 17.59 4.22 7.53
C GLY A 30 17.91 4.34 9.03
N GLU A 31 16.99 4.82 9.86
CA GLU A 31 17.16 4.83 11.32
C GLU A 31 16.81 3.48 11.93
N PRO A 32 17.72 2.80 12.64
CA PRO A 32 17.39 1.59 13.38
C PRO A 32 16.39 1.89 14.51
N ILE A 33 15.36 1.05 14.62
CA ILE A 33 14.34 1.12 15.65
C ILE A 33 14.08 -0.26 16.27
N GLU A 34 13.62 -0.27 17.51
CA GLU A 34 13.18 -1.46 18.22
C GLU A 34 11.70 -1.34 18.55
N VAL A 35 10.93 -2.37 18.21
CA VAL A 35 9.49 -2.49 18.50
C VAL A 35 9.30 -3.59 19.55
N SER A 36 8.62 -3.28 20.64
CA SER A 36 8.43 -4.20 21.78
C SER A 36 7.05 -4.04 22.40
N ILE A 37 6.70 -4.95 23.31
CA ILE A 37 5.54 -4.81 24.19
C ILE A 37 6.02 -4.34 25.55
N ALA A 38 5.50 -3.21 26.02
CA ALA A 38 5.77 -2.68 27.35
C ALA A 38 5.06 -3.52 28.44
N ALA A 39 5.42 -3.28 29.71
CA ALA A 39 4.89 -4.05 30.84
C ALA A 39 3.35 -3.94 31.01
N ASP A 40 2.75 -2.86 30.50
CA ASP A 40 1.32 -2.61 30.49
C ASP A 40 0.58 -3.29 29.31
N GLY A 41 1.31 -3.99 28.42
CA GLY A 41 0.77 -4.66 27.24
C GLY A 41 0.70 -3.78 25.99
N ASN A 42 1.06 -2.49 26.07
CA ASN A 42 1.03 -1.59 24.94
C ASN A 42 2.28 -1.74 24.06
N ALA A 43 2.14 -1.50 22.76
CA ALA A 43 3.29 -1.42 21.87
C ALA A 43 4.18 -0.22 22.23
N LYS A 44 5.49 -0.42 22.16
CA LYS A 44 6.51 0.60 22.37
C LYS A 44 7.50 0.56 21.23
N VAL A 45 7.83 1.73 20.68
CA VAL A 45 8.85 1.88 19.64
C VAL A 45 9.93 2.84 20.13
N THR A 46 11.19 2.43 20.02
CA THR A 46 12.35 3.24 20.42
C THR A 46 13.36 3.34 19.29
N SER A 47 13.91 4.52 19.08
CA SER A 47 15.07 4.71 18.19
C SER A 47 16.34 4.10 18.78
N HIS A 48 17.38 3.97 17.95
CA HIS A 48 18.72 3.53 18.37
C HIS A 48 19.35 4.36 19.52
N THR A 49 18.90 5.60 19.73
CA THR A 49 19.36 6.47 20.83
C THR A 49 18.61 6.26 22.14
N GLY A 50 17.60 5.38 22.15
CA GLY A 50 16.70 5.18 23.29
C GLY A 50 15.53 6.16 23.37
N ARG A 51 15.43 7.13 22.46
CA ARG A 51 14.24 8.01 22.34
C ARG A 51 13.01 7.19 21.98
N GLU A 52 11.93 7.35 22.76
CA GLU A 52 10.61 6.80 22.45
C GLU A 52 9.99 7.54 21.26
N LEU A 53 9.46 6.78 20.31
CA LEU A 53 8.81 7.30 19.11
C LEU A 53 7.28 7.22 19.27
N PRO A 54 6.50 8.06 18.56
CA PRO A 54 5.04 7.94 18.52
C PRO A 54 4.61 6.52 18.14
N VAL A 55 3.56 6.01 18.80
CA VAL A 55 3.04 4.67 18.55
C VAL A 55 1.53 4.72 18.35
N ARG A 56 1.05 3.99 17.34
CA ARG A 56 -0.38 3.70 17.15
C ARG A 56 -0.55 2.24 16.75
N VAL A 57 -1.46 1.52 17.40
CA VAL A 57 -1.82 0.15 16.99
C VAL A 57 -3.15 0.21 16.24
N ARG A 58 -3.14 -0.17 14.96
CA ARG A 58 -4.34 -0.12 14.10
C ARG A 58 -4.15 -1.01 12.86
N TYR A 59 -5.25 -1.57 12.36
CA TYR A 59 -5.26 -2.48 11.20
C TYR A 59 -4.33 -3.69 11.36
N GLY A 60 -4.17 -4.22 12.58
CA GLY A 60 -3.23 -5.32 12.89
C GLY A 60 -1.75 -4.91 13.00
N HIS A 61 -1.42 -3.65 12.70
CA HIS A 61 -0.04 -3.17 12.64
C HIS A 61 0.30 -2.24 13.81
N VAL A 62 1.58 -2.21 14.16
CA VAL A 62 2.18 -1.12 14.92
C VAL A 62 2.67 -0.07 13.93
N TRP A 63 2.19 1.14 14.12
CA TRP A 63 2.57 2.33 13.35
C TRP A 63 3.46 3.22 14.19
N SER A 64 4.46 3.83 13.55
CA SER A 64 5.36 4.79 14.19
C SER A 64 5.77 5.91 13.23
N SER A 65 6.46 6.91 13.78
CA SER A 65 6.94 8.10 13.07
C SER A 65 8.31 8.49 13.64
N LEU A 66 9.21 9.02 12.82
CA LEU A 66 10.52 9.51 13.30
C LEU A 66 10.43 10.94 13.85
N GLY A 67 9.38 11.67 13.48
CA GLY A 67 9.09 13.03 13.86
C GLY A 67 7.86 13.15 14.76
N ALA A 68 7.07 14.19 14.51
CA ALA A 68 5.87 14.53 15.27
C ALA A 68 4.66 14.58 14.32
N PRO A 69 3.91 13.47 14.17
CA PRO A 69 2.79 13.44 13.25
C PRO A 69 1.70 14.42 13.65
N GLN A 70 1.27 15.25 12.70
CA GLN A 70 0.27 16.30 12.91
C GLN A 70 -1.15 15.82 12.62
N LYS A 71 -1.29 14.76 11.82
CA LYS A 71 -2.56 14.11 11.49
C LYS A 71 -2.66 12.77 12.22
N GLU A 72 -3.87 12.40 12.57
CA GLU A 72 -4.16 11.02 12.98
C GLU A 72 -3.90 10.06 11.81
N LEU A 73 -3.69 8.78 12.13
CA LEU A 73 -3.64 7.74 11.11
C LEU A 73 -4.98 7.70 10.36
N PHE A 74 -4.92 7.67 9.03
CA PHE A 74 -6.10 7.66 8.17
C PHE A 74 -7.09 6.55 8.53
N ALA A 75 -8.38 6.82 8.36
CA ALA A 75 -9.45 5.89 8.69
C ALA A 75 -9.70 4.89 7.54
N ILE A 76 -9.93 3.62 7.87
CA ILE A 76 -10.55 2.61 7.00
C ILE A 76 -11.80 2.13 7.77
N PRO A 77 -12.98 2.70 7.52
CA PRO A 77 -14.20 2.36 8.27
C PRO A 77 -14.55 0.87 8.26
N GLU A 78 -14.25 0.18 7.15
CA GLU A 78 -14.47 -1.26 6.99
C GLU A 78 -13.64 -2.09 7.97
N ALA A 79 -12.57 -1.54 8.55
CA ALA A 79 -11.79 -2.20 9.59
C ALA A 79 -12.53 -2.28 10.94
N ASP A 80 -13.60 -1.50 11.13
CA ASP A 80 -14.45 -1.56 12.33
C ASP A 80 -15.81 -2.24 12.04
N GLN A 81 -16.05 -2.65 10.80
CA GLN A 81 -17.32 -3.24 10.38
C GLN A 81 -17.44 -4.69 10.89
N PRO A 82 -18.52 -5.04 11.62
CA PRO A 82 -18.72 -6.40 12.12
C PRO A 82 -18.83 -7.44 11.01
N GLY A 83 -18.32 -8.64 11.28
CA GLY A 83 -18.39 -9.78 10.36
C GLY A 83 -17.33 -9.78 9.26
N ARG A 84 -16.40 -8.82 9.27
CA ARG A 84 -15.23 -8.84 8.39
C ARG A 84 -14.19 -9.83 8.90
N ARG A 85 -13.50 -10.48 7.97
CA ARG A 85 -12.25 -11.18 8.25
C ARG A 85 -11.09 -10.26 7.91
N PHE A 86 -10.20 -10.09 8.89
CA PHE A 86 -8.95 -9.36 8.70
C PHE A 86 -7.82 -10.34 8.37
N VAL A 87 -7.09 -10.06 7.30
CA VAL A 87 -6.01 -10.91 6.81
C VAL A 87 -4.70 -10.14 6.85
N ASP A 88 -3.85 -10.52 7.80
CA ASP A 88 -2.46 -10.08 7.86
C ASP A 88 -1.65 -10.99 6.91
N VAL A 89 -1.32 -10.51 5.71
CA VAL A 89 -0.68 -11.34 4.66
C VAL A 89 0.79 -11.65 4.97
N GLY A 90 1.38 -10.87 5.88
CA GLY A 90 2.80 -10.90 6.20
C GLY A 90 3.60 -9.89 5.38
N VAL A 91 4.89 -9.79 5.69
CA VAL A 91 5.79 -8.81 5.08
C VAL A 91 6.53 -9.38 3.89
N VAL A 92 6.66 -8.59 2.84
CA VAL A 92 7.57 -8.87 1.73
C VAL A 92 8.55 -7.71 1.59
N ARG A 93 9.85 -8.02 1.71
CA ARG A 93 10.92 -7.06 1.46
C ARG A 93 11.17 -6.93 -0.04
N VAL A 94 11.18 -5.70 -0.55
CA VAL A 94 11.35 -5.39 -1.97
C VAL A 94 12.46 -4.35 -2.16
N ARG A 95 13.37 -4.61 -3.10
CA ARG A 95 14.46 -3.68 -3.48
C ARG A 95 14.01 -2.64 -4.52
N CYS A 96 13.07 -1.80 -4.12
CA CYS A 96 12.55 -0.69 -4.92
C CYS A 96 12.27 0.53 -4.03
N SER A 97 12.03 1.68 -4.65
CA SER A 97 11.49 2.83 -3.93
C SER A 97 10.15 2.49 -3.26
N PRO A 98 9.93 2.92 -2.00
CA PRO A 98 8.64 2.77 -1.33
C PRO A 98 7.50 3.46 -2.09
N LEU A 99 7.81 4.51 -2.87
CA LEU A 99 6.85 5.23 -3.70
C LEU A 99 6.53 4.46 -5.00
N ARG A 100 7.51 3.74 -5.57
CA ARG A 100 7.28 2.83 -6.70
C ARG A 100 6.41 1.64 -6.30
N ALA A 101 6.56 1.13 -5.08
CA ALA A 101 5.70 0.07 -4.54
C ALA A 101 4.22 0.51 -4.48
N VAL A 102 3.96 1.74 -4.01
CA VAL A 102 2.61 2.32 -4.05
C VAL A 102 2.13 2.51 -5.49
N GLU A 103 2.95 3.10 -6.36
CA GLU A 103 2.57 3.38 -7.75
C GLU A 103 2.21 2.10 -8.53
N ASN A 104 2.97 1.02 -8.40
CA ASN A 104 2.65 -0.26 -9.03
C ASN A 104 1.28 -0.80 -8.58
N PHE A 105 0.90 -0.60 -7.32
CA PHE A 105 -0.42 -1.03 -6.84
C PHE A 105 -1.57 -0.17 -7.39
N LEU A 106 -1.29 1.07 -7.80
CA LEU A 106 -2.26 1.98 -8.42
C LEU A 106 -2.40 1.78 -9.93
N ASP A 107 -1.39 1.17 -10.56
CA ASP A 107 -1.41 0.81 -11.97
C ASP A 107 -2.30 -0.44 -12.16
N ILE A 108 -3.20 -0.36 -13.14
CA ILE A 108 -4.08 -1.46 -13.53
C ILE A 108 -3.81 -1.92 -14.96
N ALA A 109 -3.01 -1.17 -15.72
CA ALA A 109 -2.69 -1.49 -17.10
C ALA A 109 -1.79 -2.73 -17.19
N HIS A 110 -1.06 -3.06 -16.12
CA HIS A 110 -0.19 -4.24 -16.09
C HIS A 110 -0.93 -5.54 -15.82
N PHE A 111 -2.18 -5.49 -15.33
CA PHE A 111 -2.96 -6.67 -14.93
C PHE A 111 -2.97 -7.82 -15.95
N PRO A 112 -3.30 -7.60 -17.24
CA PRO A 112 -3.37 -8.70 -18.20
C PRO A 112 -2.01 -9.26 -18.60
N PHE A 113 -0.92 -8.52 -18.34
CA PHE A 113 0.44 -8.89 -18.76
C PHE A 113 1.26 -9.52 -17.64
N VAL A 114 1.12 -9.04 -16.40
CA VAL A 114 1.90 -9.52 -15.24
C VAL A 114 1.10 -10.55 -14.43
N HIS A 115 -0.21 -10.35 -14.34
CA HIS A 115 -1.12 -11.19 -13.55
C HIS A 115 -2.08 -11.96 -14.47
N THR A 116 -1.54 -12.47 -15.58
CA THR A 116 -2.30 -13.20 -16.59
C THR A 116 -3.08 -14.35 -15.94
N ASP A 117 -4.34 -14.48 -16.35
CA ASP A 117 -5.33 -15.45 -15.83
C ASP A 117 -5.74 -15.28 -14.36
N ILE A 118 -5.23 -14.24 -13.68
CA ILE A 118 -5.63 -13.87 -12.31
C ILE A 118 -6.39 -12.55 -12.34
N LEU A 119 -5.68 -11.44 -12.58
CA LEU A 119 -6.24 -10.09 -12.50
C LEU A 119 -6.66 -9.52 -13.87
N GLY A 120 -6.15 -10.10 -14.96
CA GLY A 120 -6.52 -9.76 -16.32
C GLY A 120 -6.08 -10.88 -17.28
N ALA A 121 -6.49 -10.81 -18.54
CA ALA A 121 -6.03 -11.74 -19.57
C ALA A 121 -6.17 -11.13 -20.97
N GLU A 122 -5.31 -11.54 -21.90
CA GLU A 122 -5.49 -11.23 -23.31
C GLU A 122 -6.72 -11.98 -23.88
N PRO A 123 -7.48 -11.39 -24.84
CA PRO A 123 -7.25 -10.09 -25.49
C PRO A 123 -7.87 -8.89 -24.74
N HIS A 124 -8.36 -9.06 -23.51
CA HIS A 124 -9.02 -8.01 -22.72
C HIS A 124 -8.01 -7.12 -21.98
N THR A 125 -7.33 -6.23 -22.73
CA THR A 125 -6.24 -5.39 -22.20
C THR A 125 -6.61 -3.92 -22.01
N GLU A 126 -7.80 -3.50 -22.42
CA GLU A 126 -8.21 -2.09 -22.39
C GLU A 126 -8.52 -1.61 -20.96
N VAL A 127 -7.80 -0.57 -20.53
CA VAL A 127 -8.16 0.22 -19.35
C VAL A 127 -9.21 1.25 -19.75
N GLN A 128 -10.45 1.08 -19.26
CA GLN A 128 -11.54 2.02 -19.51
C GLN A 128 -11.27 3.39 -18.88
N ASN A 129 -11.99 4.41 -19.35
CA ASN A 129 -11.92 5.74 -18.72
C ASN A 129 -12.43 5.68 -17.28
N TYR A 130 -11.65 6.23 -16.36
CA TYR A 130 -11.99 6.37 -14.95
C TYR A 130 -11.71 7.81 -14.48
N LYS A 131 -12.16 8.16 -13.28
CA LYS A 131 -12.01 9.51 -12.72
C LYS A 131 -10.92 9.52 -11.67
N VAL A 132 -10.08 10.55 -11.71
CA VAL A 132 -9.05 10.79 -10.70
C VAL A 132 -9.15 12.21 -10.17
N GLU A 133 -9.05 12.35 -8.86
CA GLU A 133 -9.05 13.64 -8.17
C GLU A 133 -8.09 13.61 -6.98
N ILE A 134 -7.53 14.77 -6.65
CA ILE A 134 -6.87 15.00 -5.36
C ILE A 134 -7.90 15.75 -4.53
N ARG A 135 -8.40 15.14 -3.46
CA ARG A 135 -9.41 15.77 -2.60
C ARG A 135 -8.70 16.61 -1.55
N ASP A 136 -8.96 17.91 -1.53
CA ASP A 136 -8.26 18.86 -0.65
C ASP A 136 -8.63 18.71 0.83
N VAL A 137 -9.86 18.27 1.14
CA VAL A 137 -10.35 18.18 2.53
C VAL A 137 -9.72 16.98 3.24
N GLU A 138 -9.78 15.81 2.60
CA GLU A 138 -9.15 14.59 3.11
C GLU A 138 -7.63 14.60 2.90
N ASP A 139 -7.16 15.41 1.92
CA ASP A 139 -5.78 15.44 1.45
C ASP A 139 -5.30 14.08 0.94
N GLU A 140 -6.08 13.49 0.05
CA GLU A 140 -5.84 12.15 -0.50
C GLU A 140 -6.01 12.16 -2.03
N VAL A 141 -5.32 11.26 -2.71
CA VAL A 141 -5.58 10.97 -4.13
C VAL A 141 -6.68 9.91 -4.20
N TRP A 142 -7.68 10.10 -5.05
CA TRP A 142 -8.78 9.14 -5.27
C TRP A 142 -8.92 8.82 -6.75
N ALA A 143 -9.03 7.53 -7.06
CA ALA A 143 -9.45 7.04 -8.36
C ALA A 143 -10.78 6.28 -8.22
N THR A 144 -11.79 6.67 -9.00
CA THR A 144 -13.16 6.14 -8.91
C THR A 144 -13.67 5.74 -10.29
N GLN A 145 -14.74 4.95 -10.32
CA GLN A 145 -15.33 4.43 -11.55
C GLN A 145 -14.34 3.58 -12.37
N VAL A 146 -13.38 2.96 -11.69
CA VAL A 146 -12.44 2.04 -12.32
C VAL A 146 -13.17 0.73 -12.56
N LYS A 147 -13.16 0.24 -13.79
CA LYS A 147 -13.77 -1.04 -14.18
C LYS A 147 -12.75 -1.85 -14.95
N PHE A 148 -12.59 -3.12 -14.57
CA PHE A 148 -11.67 -4.02 -15.24
C PHE A 148 -12.25 -5.42 -15.32
N TYR A 149 -12.06 -6.08 -16.46
CA TYR A 149 -12.46 -7.48 -16.61
C TYR A 149 -11.45 -8.39 -15.93
N GLN A 150 -11.91 -9.23 -15.00
CA GLN A 150 -11.06 -10.19 -14.31
C GLN A 150 -11.52 -11.62 -14.56
N PRO A 151 -10.62 -12.51 -15.02
CA PRO A 151 -10.89 -13.94 -15.07
C PRO A 151 -11.17 -14.52 -13.67
N GLN A 152 -10.46 -14.03 -12.64
CA GLN A 152 -10.64 -14.43 -11.25
C GLN A 152 -10.77 -13.19 -10.33
N ALA A 153 -12.01 -12.73 -10.09
CA ALA A 153 -12.27 -11.53 -9.30
C ALA A 153 -12.11 -11.71 -7.78
N ALA A 154 -12.23 -12.92 -7.26
CA ALA A 154 -11.92 -13.27 -5.88
C ALA A 154 -11.54 -14.75 -5.84
N LYS A 155 -10.93 -15.22 -4.74
CA LYS A 155 -10.65 -16.65 -4.60
C LYS A 155 -11.93 -17.50 -4.66
N SER A 156 -13.02 -16.95 -4.15
CA SER A 156 -14.37 -17.52 -4.14
C SER A 156 -15.17 -17.33 -5.43
N ALA A 157 -14.70 -16.52 -6.39
CA ALA A 157 -15.44 -16.23 -7.61
C ALA A 157 -15.29 -17.35 -8.67
N SER A 158 -16.38 -17.67 -9.37
CA SER A 158 -16.38 -18.57 -10.53
C SER A 158 -16.78 -17.82 -11.81
N GLY A 159 -15.94 -17.92 -12.85
CA GLY A 159 -16.12 -17.22 -14.12
C GLY A 159 -15.62 -15.77 -14.12
N GLY A 160 -15.35 -15.23 -15.31
CA GLY A 160 -14.86 -13.87 -15.47
C GLY A 160 -15.97 -12.83 -15.26
N ILE A 161 -15.71 -11.82 -14.45
CA ILE A 161 -16.65 -10.71 -14.20
C ILE A 161 -15.98 -9.36 -14.42
N THR A 162 -16.79 -8.34 -14.75
CA THR A 162 -16.31 -6.96 -14.67
C THR A 162 -16.33 -6.54 -13.20
N THR A 163 -15.16 -6.28 -12.66
CA THR A 163 -14.97 -5.84 -11.28
C THR A 163 -14.89 -4.32 -11.25
N GLU A 164 -15.56 -3.71 -10.27
CA GLU A 164 -15.41 -2.29 -9.97
C GLU A 164 -14.34 -2.09 -8.91
N TYR A 165 -13.54 -1.04 -9.10
CA TYR A 165 -12.53 -0.60 -8.16
C TYR A 165 -12.69 0.87 -7.81
N MET A 166 -12.23 1.17 -6.61
CA MET A 166 -11.93 2.51 -6.18
C MET A 166 -10.61 2.47 -5.42
N TYR A 167 -9.69 3.34 -5.78
CA TYR A 167 -8.40 3.47 -5.12
C TYR A 167 -8.35 4.78 -4.36
N ARG A 168 -7.64 4.78 -3.25
CA ARG A 168 -7.18 6.01 -2.61
C ARG A 168 -5.77 5.89 -2.07
N VAL A 169 -5.08 7.02 -2.01
CA VAL A 169 -3.74 7.17 -1.41
C VAL A 169 -3.87 8.16 -0.25
N PRO A 170 -3.96 7.64 0.99
CA PRO A 170 -4.14 8.49 2.17
C PRO A 170 -2.84 8.98 2.81
N ALA A 171 -1.71 8.39 2.46
CA ALA A 171 -0.39 8.69 2.99
C ALA A 171 0.67 8.36 1.93
N PRO A 172 1.87 8.96 1.95
CA PRO A 172 2.86 8.82 0.87
C PRO A 172 3.24 7.39 0.53
N THR A 173 3.23 6.49 1.51
CA THR A 173 3.64 5.09 1.32
C THR A 173 2.49 4.11 1.62
N CYS A 174 1.24 4.55 1.46
CA CYS A 174 0.06 3.70 1.69
C CYS A 174 -0.95 3.83 0.55
N SER A 175 -1.59 2.72 0.18
CA SER A 175 -2.75 2.71 -0.71
C SER A 175 -3.85 1.82 -0.16
N VAL A 176 -5.09 2.17 -0.51
CA VAL A 176 -6.30 1.42 -0.15
C VAL A 176 -7.11 1.19 -1.41
N LEU A 177 -7.42 -0.06 -1.67
CA LEU A 177 -8.25 -0.54 -2.77
C LEU A 177 -9.57 -1.05 -2.22
N TYR A 178 -10.65 -0.54 -2.78
CA TYR A 178 -12.01 -1.03 -2.61
C TYR A 178 -12.37 -1.80 -3.86
N LYS A 179 -12.71 -3.08 -3.70
CA LYS A 179 -13.01 -4.01 -4.79
C LYS A 179 -14.40 -4.59 -4.60
N THR A 180 -15.15 -4.77 -5.69
CA THR A 180 -16.46 -5.44 -5.65
C THR A 180 -16.40 -6.69 -4.79
N CYS A 181 -17.28 -6.81 -3.80
CA CYS A 181 -17.41 -7.98 -2.93
C CYS A 181 -18.46 -8.95 -3.50
N PRO A 182 -18.07 -10.09 -4.11
CA PRO A 182 -19.05 -10.98 -4.73
C PRO A 182 -20.10 -11.54 -3.75
N PRO A 183 -19.75 -11.94 -2.50
CA PRO A 183 -20.73 -12.43 -1.53
C PRO A 183 -21.70 -11.34 -1.03
N ARG A 184 -21.31 -10.07 -1.08
CA ARG A 184 -22.12 -8.94 -0.59
C ARG A 184 -22.03 -7.75 -1.56
N PRO A 185 -22.86 -7.70 -2.62
CA PRO A 185 -22.75 -6.69 -3.68
C PRO A 185 -22.90 -5.21 -3.25
N SER A 186 -23.46 -4.95 -2.07
CA SER A 186 -23.59 -3.60 -1.50
C SER A 186 -22.36 -3.16 -0.70
N GLU A 187 -21.37 -4.04 -0.54
CA GLU A 187 -20.18 -3.86 0.28
C GLU A 187 -18.91 -3.91 -0.60
N TRP A 188 -17.83 -3.32 -0.09
CA TRP A 188 -16.51 -3.39 -0.72
C TRP A 188 -15.62 -4.37 0.01
N ASP A 189 -14.91 -5.25 -0.68
CA ASP A 189 -13.71 -5.86 -0.11
C ASP A 189 -12.60 -4.81 -0.09
N VAL A 190 -11.85 -4.74 1.02
CA VAL A 190 -10.77 -3.78 1.18
C VAL A 190 -9.44 -4.50 1.15
N ILE A 191 -8.53 -4.04 0.29
CA ILE A 191 -7.16 -4.51 0.17
C ILE A 191 -6.26 -3.30 0.31
N THR A 192 -5.22 -3.37 1.13
CA THR A 192 -4.29 -2.27 1.33
C THR A 192 -2.87 -2.69 1.04
N LEU A 193 -2.06 -1.68 0.70
CA LEU A 193 -0.62 -1.78 0.69
C LEU A 193 -0.09 -0.77 1.71
N PHE A 194 0.44 -1.25 2.83
CA PHE A 194 1.16 -0.39 3.78
C PHE A 194 2.66 -0.61 3.59
N VAL A 195 3.40 0.44 3.22
CA VAL A 195 4.82 0.32 2.87
C VAL A 195 5.67 1.03 3.92
N GLN A 196 6.57 0.27 4.54
CA GLN A 196 7.59 0.75 5.45
C GLN A 196 8.87 1.08 4.65
N PRO A 197 9.28 2.35 4.55
CA PRO A 197 10.55 2.71 3.93
C PRO A 197 11.70 2.29 4.84
N LEU A 198 12.56 1.37 4.40
CA LEU A 198 13.78 0.99 5.11
C LEU A 198 14.98 1.82 4.64
N ALA A 199 15.05 2.08 3.34
CA ALA A 199 15.94 3.00 2.66
C ALA A 199 15.18 3.66 1.48
N GLU A 200 15.82 4.54 0.73
CA GLU A 200 15.18 5.17 -0.45
C GLU A 200 14.86 4.18 -1.58
N ASP A 201 15.56 3.03 -1.63
CA ASP A 201 15.41 1.97 -2.63
C ASP A 201 15.17 0.58 -2.01
N LEU A 202 14.76 0.54 -0.74
CA LEU A 202 14.45 -0.69 -0.01
C LEU A 202 13.25 -0.46 0.90
N CYS A 203 12.24 -1.31 0.80
CA CYS A 203 11.06 -1.22 1.64
C CYS A 203 10.54 -2.60 2.07
N ASP A 204 9.85 -2.60 3.20
CA ASP A 204 8.99 -3.69 3.62
C ASP A 204 7.55 -3.36 3.25
N VAL A 205 6.91 -4.28 2.54
CA VAL A 205 5.53 -4.12 2.09
C VAL A 205 4.64 -5.05 2.89
N TRP A 206 3.60 -4.49 3.48
CA TRP A 206 2.67 -5.17 4.37
C TRP A 206 1.25 -5.13 3.76
N PRO A 207 0.88 -6.11 2.93
CA PRO A 207 -0.49 -6.21 2.44
C PRO A 207 -1.43 -6.58 3.60
N TRP A 208 -2.58 -5.94 3.64
CA TRP A 208 -3.62 -6.22 4.61
C TRP A 208 -5.00 -6.19 3.94
N MET A 209 -5.91 -7.05 4.39
CA MET A 209 -7.25 -7.14 3.78
C MET A 209 -8.34 -7.18 4.83
N ALA A 210 -9.50 -6.58 4.52
CA ALA A 210 -10.75 -6.73 5.23
C ALA A 210 -11.82 -7.24 4.26
N LEU A 211 -12.20 -8.52 4.39
CA LEU A 211 -13.01 -9.24 3.42
C LEU A 211 -14.31 -9.75 4.04
N PHE A 212 -15.34 -9.89 3.22
CA PHE A 212 -16.46 -10.79 3.51
C PHE A 212 -16.31 -12.08 2.71
N ASP A 213 -15.64 -13.06 3.31
CA ASP A 213 -15.41 -14.39 2.72
C ASP A 213 -15.49 -15.41 3.84
N ASP A 214 -16.55 -16.20 3.95
CA ASP A 214 -16.72 -17.16 5.05
C ASP A 214 -16.19 -18.56 4.70
N ASP A 215 -15.80 -18.79 3.44
CA ASP A 215 -15.53 -20.12 2.89
C ASP A 215 -14.03 -20.41 2.71
N THR A 216 -13.25 -19.41 2.31
CA THR A 216 -11.83 -19.58 1.96
C THR A 216 -10.97 -19.68 3.21
N SER A 217 -10.04 -20.64 3.27
CA SER A 217 -9.13 -20.75 4.42
C SER A 217 -8.22 -19.52 4.56
N MET A 218 -7.79 -19.19 5.78
CA MET A 218 -6.87 -18.06 6.01
C MET A 218 -5.56 -18.23 5.21
N THR A 219 -5.04 -19.46 5.17
CA THR A 219 -3.83 -19.80 4.40
C THR A 219 -4.01 -19.55 2.91
N ASP A 220 -5.16 -19.90 2.34
CA ASP A 220 -5.43 -19.68 0.91
C ASP A 220 -5.58 -18.20 0.57
N LEU A 221 -6.20 -17.41 1.45
CA LEU A 221 -6.29 -15.95 1.28
C LEU A 221 -4.90 -15.30 1.28
N ILE A 222 -4.04 -15.69 2.24
CA ILE A 222 -2.66 -15.22 2.32
C ILE A 222 -1.87 -15.63 1.07
N HIS A 223 -1.94 -16.91 0.68
CA HIS A 223 -1.19 -17.44 -0.45
C HIS A 223 -1.62 -16.80 -1.79
N PHE A 224 -2.92 -16.54 -1.96
CA PHE A 224 -3.43 -15.86 -3.16
C PHE A 224 -2.85 -14.45 -3.28
N GLN A 225 -2.89 -13.65 -2.20
CA GLN A 225 -2.35 -12.29 -2.21
C GLN A 225 -0.82 -12.28 -2.38
N GLN A 226 -0.10 -13.22 -1.75
CA GLN A 226 1.35 -13.36 -1.93
C GLN A 226 1.72 -13.74 -3.37
N THR A 227 0.93 -14.60 -4.02
CA THR A 227 1.17 -15.00 -5.42
C THR A 227 1.13 -13.79 -6.35
N ILE A 228 0.10 -12.96 -6.24
CA ILE A 228 -0.04 -11.72 -7.03
C ILE A 228 1.15 -10.80 -6.75
N PHE A 229 1.43 -10.53 -5.48
CA PHE A 229 2.49 -9.59 -5.10
C PHE A 229 3.89 -10.04 -5.54
N LEU A 230 4.17 -11.34 -5.54
CA LEU A 230 5.46 -11.87 -6.00
C LEU A 230 5.66 -11.74 -7.51
N GLN A 231 4.58 -11.69 -8.31
CA GLN A 231 4.66 -11.36 -9.74
C GLN A 231 5.13 -9.91 -9.93
N ASP A 232 4.53 -8.97 -9.19
CA ASP A 232 4.92 -7.54 -9.20
C ASP A 232 6.34 -7.30 -8.74
N ARG A 233 6.80 -8.04 -7.72
CA ARG A 233 8.14 -7.89 -7.14
C ARG A 233 9.24 -7.94 -8.20
N SER A 234 9.12 -8.84 -9.17
CA SER A 234 10.10 -8.97 -10.25
C SER A 234 10.20 -7.71 -11.11
N ILE A 235 9.08 -7.04 -11.38
CA ILE A 235 9.03 -5.78 -12.13
C ILE A 235 9.61 -4.65 -11.26
N LEU A 236 9.14 -4.53 -10.02
CA LEU A 236 9.56 -3.50 -9.07
C LEU A 236 11.08 -3.47 -8.86
N GLU A 237 11.71 -4.62 -8.66
CA GLU A 237 13.17 -4.70 -8.40
C GLU A 237 14.04 -4.42 -9.64
N ASN A 238 13.44 -4.40 -10.83
CA ASN A 238 14.09 -4.16 -12.12
C ASN A 238 13.79 -2.80 -12.76
N GLN A 239 12.93 -1.96 -12.15
CA GLN A 239 12.70 -0.60 -12.63
C GLN A 239 13.98 0.26 -12.50
N ILE A 240 14.35 0.93 -13.60
CA ILE A 240 15.49 1.85 -13.68
C ILE A 240 14.99 3.19 -14.20
N PRO A 241 15.20 4.30 -13.47
CA PRO A 241 15.88 4.41 -12.16
C PRO A 241 15.05 3.80 -11.01
N ARG A 242 15.76 3.34 -9.95
CA ARG A 242 15.12 2.70 -8.76
C ARG A 242 14.25 3.66 -7.95
N LEU A 243 14.62 4.94 -7.90
CA LEU A 243 13.84 5.98 -7.24
C LEU A 243 12.71 6.44 -8.17
N LEU A 244 11.59 6.89 -7.59
CA LEU A 244 10.43 7.32 -8.38
C LEU A 244 10.67 8.70 -9.03
N PRO A 245 10.70 8.84 -10.36
CA PRO A 245 10.87 10.14 -11.01
C PRO A 245 9.63 11.03 -10.81
N LEU A 246 9.82 12.18 -10.16
CA LEU A 246 8.76 13.18 -10.00
C LEU A 246 8.81 14.30 -11.07
N ASP A 247 9.79 14.24 -11.97
CA ASP A 247 9.82 15.07 -13.16
C ASP A 247 8.94 14.48 -14.26
N PRO A 248 7.89 15.19 -14.73
CA PRO A 248 7.06 14.75 -15.85
C PRO A 248 7.84 14.47 -17.14
N GLY A 249 9.05 15.02 -17.32
CA GLY A 249 9.87 14.80 -18.52
C GLY A 249 10.63 13.48 -18.54
N MET A 250 10.72 12.76 -17.41
CA MET A 250 11.55 11.56 -17.28
C MET A 250 10.86 10.26 -17.73
N GLU A 251 9.52 10.22 -17.69
CA GLU A 251 8.72 9.06 -18.10
C GLU A 251 7.52 9.54 -18.93
N ILE A 252 6.96 8.68 -19.78
CA ILE A 252 5.91 9.04 -20.74
C ILE A 252 4.57 8.45 -20.26
N PRO A 253 3.71 9.24 -19.58
CA PRO A 253 2.41 8.75 -19.15
C PRO A 253 1.42 8.67 -20.32
N THR A 254 0.53 7.70 -20.25
CA THR A 254 -0.62 7.50 -21.12
C THR A 254 -1.92 7.79 -20.37
N ARG A 255 -3.07 7.60 -21.04
CA ARG A 255 -4.39 7.78 -20.41
C ARG A 255 -4.68 6.74 -19.32
N ALA A 256 -4.03 5.59 -19.33
CA ALA A 256 -4.21 4.60 -18.28
C ALA A 256 -3.55 5.02 -16.95
N ASP A 257 -2.58 5.94 -17.01
CA ASP A 257 -1.70 6.31 -15.90
C ASP A 257 -2.20 7.51 -15.07
N LEU A 258 -3.49 7.87 -15.19
CA LEU A 258 -4.04 9.06 -14.53
C LEU A 258 -3.85 9.03 -13.00
N THR A 259 -4.02 7.87 -12.36
CA THR A 259 -3.80 7.73 -10.91
C THR A 259 -2.34 7.97 -10.55
N SER A 260 -1.39 7.37 -11.28
CA SER A 260 0.06 7.52 -11.06
C SER A 260 0.49 8.98 -11.23
N VAL A 261 -0.01 9.67 -12.26
CA VAL A 261 0.25 11.10 -12.48
C VAL A 261 -0.30 11.96 -11.34
N ALA A 262 -1.51 11.68 -10.85
CA ALA A 262 -2.10 12.40 -9.72
C ALA A 262 -1.32 12.15 -8.43
N TYR A 263 -0.91 10.90 -8.18
CA TYR A 263 -0.08 10.53 -7.04
C TYR A 263 1.26 11.28 -7.03
N ARG A 264 1.99 11.29 -8.15
CA ARG A 264 3.24 12.07 -8.27
C ARG A 264 3.03 13.57 -8.04
N ARG A 265 1.95 14.14 -8.56
CA ARG A 265 1.60 15.55 -8.32
C ARG A 265 1.33 15.81 -6.83
N TRP A 266 0.61 14.91 -6.18
CA TRP A 266 0.30 15.00 -4.75
C TRP A 266 1.55 14.87 -3.87
N LEU A 267 2.47 13.94 -4.19
CA LEU A 267 3.78 13.82 -3.54
C LEU A 267 4.58 15.13 -3.63
N LYS A 268 4.65 15.74 -4.82
CA LYS A 268 5.35 17.02 -5.03
C LYS A 268 4.73 18.16 -4.22
N ARG A 269 3.40 18.25 -4.18
CA ARG A 269 2.67 19.27 -3.41
C ARG A 269 3.05 19.24 -1.93
N HIS A 270 3.26 18.06 -1.37
CA HIS A 270 3.60 17.84 0.02
C HIS A 270 5.10 17.76 0.31
N ASN A 271 5.93 17.87 -0.73
CA ASN A 271 7.37 17.68 -0.61
C ASN A 271 7.74 16.30 0.00
N TYR A 272 6.99 15.27 -0.39
CA TYR A 272 7.28 13.87 -0.05
C TYR A 272 8.33 13.32 -1.01
N THR A 273 9.60 13.47 -0.64
CA THR A 273 10.73 13.22 -1.54
C THR A 273 11.60 12.02 -1.17
N TYR A 274 11.36 11.35 -0.03
CA TYR A 274 12.16 10.18 0.36
C TYR A 274 11.83 9.00 -0.56
N GLY A 275 12.83 8.49 -1.28
CA GLY A 275 12.61 7.47 -2.32
C GLY A 275 12.18 8.03 -3.68
N ALA A 276 12.18 9.36 -3.84
CA ALA A 276 11.90 10.02 -5.10
C ALA A 276 13.19 10.48 -5.79
N GLN A 277 13.19 10.47 -7.12
CA GLN A 277 14.19 11.16 -7.91
C GLN A 277 13.65 12.54 -8.30
N LEU A 278 14.32 13.57 -7.79
CA LEU A 278 14.17 14.96 -8.23
C LEU A 278 15.22 15.24 -9.30
N VAL A 279 14.93 16.12 -10.26
CA VAL A 279 15.94 16.57 -11.23
C VAL A 279 17.11 17.21 -10.47
N ALA A 280 18.34 16.91 -10.88
CA ALA A 280 19.49 17.72 -10.48
C ALA A 280 19.29 19.14 -11.04
N GLN A 281 19.29 20.15 -10.17
CA GLN A 281 19.36 21.55 -10.59
C GLN A 281 20.63 21.81 -11.40
#